data_AF-A0A2N5JS70-F1
#
_entry.id   AF-A0A2N5JS70-F1
#
_cell.length_a   1.000
_cell.length_b   1.000
_cell.length_c   1.000
_cell.angle_alpha   90.00
_cell.angle_beta   90.00
_cell.angle_gamma   90.00
#
_symmetry.space_group_name_H-M   'P 1'
#
loop_
_entity.id
_entity.type
_entity.pdbx_description
1 polymer ?
#
loop_
_entity_poly.entity_id
_entity_poly.type
_entity_poly.pdbx_seq_one_letter_code
_entity_poly.pdbx_strand_id
1 'polypeptide(L)' 'MDFIKPIFCGELLQIAVTGERGGESEFVTFYQISASDQLRARGRLRHCAIDRVRRVRVPLPCQMLEWLDRGLLSS' A
#
# COMPACT_ATOMS: atom_id res chain seq x y z
N MET A 1 3.72 4.24 10.93
CA MET A 1 2.88 3.06 11.17
C MET A 1 2.23 3.33 12.49
N ASP A 2 0.91 3.20 12.57
CA ASP A 2 0.16 3.53 13.76
C ASP A 2 -0.55 2.27 14.25
N PHE A 3 -0.26 1.87 15.49
CA PHE A 3 -0.89 0.74 16.15
C PHE A 3 -1.96 1.28 17.11
N ILE A 4 -3.21 0.89 16.89
CA ILE A 4 -4.38 1.45 17.57
C ILE A 4 -4.88 0.49 18.65
N LYS A 5 -4.89 -0.81 18.35
CA LYS A 5 -5.23 -1.88 19.29
C LYS A 5 -4.31 -3.09 19.08
N PRO A 6 -4.09 -3.91 20.13
CA PRO A 6 -3.36 -5.16 19.98
C PRO A 6 -3.99 -6.07 18.93
N ILE A 7 -3.14 -6.85 18.28
CA ILE A 7 -3.49 -8.00 17.46
C ILE A 7 -2.96 -9.24 18.18
N PHE A 8 -3.79 -10.26 18.32
CA PHE A 8 -3.47 -11.50 19.00
C PHE A 8 -3.33 -12.68 18.03
N CYS A 9 -2.59 -13.70 18.47
CA CYS A 9 -2.46 -14.93 17.70
C CYS A 9 -3.83 -15.59 17.50
N GLY A 10 -4.11 -16.00 16.26
CA GLY A 10 -5.39 -16.64 15.90
C GLY A 10 -6.51 -15.68 15.50
N GLU A 11 -6.33 -14.36 15.59
CA GLU A 11 -7.31 -13.43 15.03
C GLU A 11 -7.31 -13.49 13.49
N LEU A 12 -8.52 -13.51 12.91
CA LEU A 12 -8.69 -13.32 11.47
C LEU A 12 -8.58 -11.82 11.15
N LEU A 13 -7.59 -11.46 10.34
CA LEU A 13 -7.34 -10.08 9.93
C LEU A 13 -7.90 -9.81 8.54
N GLN A 14 -8.57 -8.68 8.40
CA GLN A 14 -8.89 -8.06 7.13
C GLN A 14 -7.90 -6.94 6.86
N ILE A 15 -7.25 -6.96 5.70
CA ILE A 15 -6.30 -5.94 5.29
C ILE A 15 -6.84 -5.27 4.02
N ALA A 16 -7.22 -4.01 4.13
CA ALA A 16 -7.55 -3.18 2.99
C ALA A 16 -6.30 -2.42 2.54
N VAL A 17 -6.07 -2.39 1.23
CA VAL A 17 -4.92 -1.72 0.63
C VAL A 17 -5.39 -0.79 -0.48
N THR A 18 -4.98 0.47 -0.40
CA THR A 18 -5.12 1.44 -1.49
C THR A 18 -3.76 1.99 -1.88
N GLY A 19 -3.65 2.47 -3.11
CA GLY A 19 -2.42 3.01 -3.65
C GLY A 19 -2.62 4.41 -4.22
N GLU A 20 -1.60 5.25 -4.10
CA GLU A 20 -1.57 6.60 -4.65
C GLU A 20 -0.24 6.82 -5.38
N ARG A 21 -0.30 7.46 -6.55
CA ARG A 21 0.91 7.84 -7.29
C ARG A 21 1.71 8.88 -6.50
N GLY A 22 3.01 8.64 -6.32
CA GLY A 22 3.93 9.55 -5.64
C GLY A 22 4.88 10.28 -6.61
N GLY A 23 4.89 9.90 -7.88
CA GLY A 23 5.71 10.46 -8.96
C GLY A 23 5.84 9.49 -10.12
N GLU A 24 6.73 9.77 -11.08
CA GLU A 24 6.93 8.90 -12.24
C GLU A 24 7.48 7.51 -11.87
N SER A 25 8.29 7.44 -10.80
CA SER A 25 8.94 6.21 -10.34
C SER A 25 8.49 5.79 -8.94
N GLU A 26 7.53 6.48 -8.34
CA GLU A 26 7.18 6.30 -6.92
C GLU A 26 5.67 6.16 -6.72
N PHE A 27 5.30 5.35 -5.74
CA PHE A 27 3.92 5.25 -5.26
C PHE A 27 3.89 4.99 -3.76
N VAL A 28 2.75 5.29 -3.14
CA VAL A 28 2.50 5.05 -1.73
C VAL A 28 1.35 4.06 -1.62
N THR A 29 1.51 3.05 -0.76
CA THR A 29 0.42 2.14 -0.39
C THR A 29 -0.03 2.44 1.03
N PHE A 30 -1.34 2.57 1.22
CA PHE A 30 -1.98 2.74 2.52
C PHE A 30 -2.62 1.42 2.94
N TYR A 31 -2.39 1.03 4.19
CA TYR A 31 -2.92 -0.20 4.77
C TYR A 31 -3.86 0.14 5.91
N GLN A 32 -5.04 -0.49 5.90
CA GLN A 32 -5.93 -0.55 7.07
C GLN A 32 -6.07 -2.01 7.48
N ILE A 33 -5.69 -2.31 8.71
CA ILE A 33 -5.73 -3.66 9.28
C ILE A 33 -6.85 -3.69 10.31
N SER A 34 -7.84 -4.54 10.09
CA SER A 34 -9.00 -4.71 10.96
C SER A 34 -9.14 -6.15 11.42
N ALA A 35 -9.73 -6.36 12.60
CA ALA A 35 -10.11 -7.67 13.11
C ALA A 35 -11.48 -7.54 13.78
N SER A 36 -12.43 -8.41 13.43
CA SER A 36 -13.84 -8.32 13.85
C SER A 36 -14.43 -6.93 13.60
N ASP A 37 -14.22 -6.41 12.38
CA ASP A 37 -14.63 -5.08 11.92
C ASP A 37 -14.08 -3.87 12.71
N GLN A 38 -13.11 -4.09 13.59
CA GLN A 38 -12.44 -3.03 14.33
C GLN A 38 -11.04 -2.75 13.79
N LEU A 39 -10.75 -1.48 13.53
CA LEU A 39 -9.42 -1.03 13.11
C LEU A 39 -8.38 -1.32 14.21
N ARG A 40 -7.34 -2.07 13.86
CA ARG A 40 -6.22 -2.46 14.74
C ARG A 40 -4.96 -1.68 14.47
N ALA A 41 -4.67 -1.43 13.20
CA ALA A 41 -3.50 -0.67 12.79
C ALA A 41 -3.71 -0.03 11.42
N ARG A 42 -2.90 0.99 11.13
CA ARG A 42 -2.77 1.55 9.79
C ARG A 42 -1.32 1.85 9.45
N GLY A 43 -0.99 1.74 8.18
CA GLY A 43 0.37 1.91 7.68
C GLY A 43 0.39 2.69 6.38
N ARG A 44 1.52 3.33 6.11
CA ARG A 44 1.87 3.78 4.77
C ARG A 44 3.26 3.26 4.43
N LEU A 45 3.42 2.76 3.21
CA LEU A 45 4.71 2.34 2.67
C LEU A 45 4.95 3.12 1.39
N ARG A 46 6.16 3.69 1.28
CA ARG A 46 6.62 4.37 0.06
C ARG A 46 7.46 3.38 -0.74
N HIS A 47 7.20 3.30 -2.04
CA HIS A 47 7.88 2.42 -2.97
C HIS A 47 8.50 3.23 -4.08
N CYS A 48 9.62 2.76 -4.62
CA CYS A 48 10.19 3.26 -5.86
C CYS A 48 10.50 2.12 -6.82
N ALA A 49 10.21 2.32 -8.11
CA ALA A 49 10.62 1.43 -9.17
C ALA A 49 12.09 1.70 -9.52
N ILE A 50 12.86 0.62 -9.61
CA ILE A 50 14.28 0.67 -9.96
C ILE A 50 14.60 -0.36 -11.05
N ASP A 51 15.60 -0.04 -11.86
CA ASP A 51 16.33 -1.05 -12.61
C ASP A 51 17.04 -1.95 -11.60
N ARG A 52 16.77 -3.26 -11.63
CA ARG A 52 17.27 -4.21 -10.61
C ARG A 52 18.79 -4.35 -10.61
N VAL A 53 19.45 -4.16 -11.76
CA VAL A 53 20.89 -4.34 -11.92
C VAL A 53 21.61 -3.02 -11.63
N ARG A 54 21.15 -1.93 -12.25
CA ARG A 54 21.78 -0.61 -12.16
C ARG A 54 21.40 0.15 -10.88
N ARG A 55 20.33 -0.28 -10.19
CA ARG A 55 19.76 0.38 -9.00
C ARG A 55 19.42 1.85 -9.21
N VAL A 56 19.10 2.23 -10.44
CA VAL A 56 18.64 3.56 -10.80
C VAL A 56 17.13 3.59 -10.84
N ARG A 57 16.52 4.74 -10.51
CA ARG A 57 15.08 4.93 -10.60
C ARG A 57 14.63 4.78 -12.06
N VAL A 58 13.52 4.10 -12.26
CA VAL A 58 12.86 3.95 -13.56
C VAL A 58 11.38 4.26 -13.42
N PRO A 59 10.69 4.67 -14.50
CA PRO A 59 9.26 4.87 -14.46
C PRO A 59 8.51 3.63 -13.98
N LEU A 60 7.37 3.85 -13.31
CA LEU A 60 6.49 2.77 -12.89
C LEU A 60 6.01 1.97 -14.10
N PRO A 61 5.98 0.63 -14.01
CA PRO A 61 5.42 -0.22 -15.07
C PRO A 61 3.95 0.13 -15.33
N CYS A 62 3.49 0.01 -16.58
CA CYS A 62 2.10 0.30 -16.97
C CYS A 62 1.08 -0.45 -16.11
N GLN A 63 1.32 -1.73 -15.80
CA GLN A 63 0.46 -2.54 -14.94
C GLN A 63 0.29 -1.95 -13.53
N MET A 64 1.35 -1.35 -12.98
CA MET A 64 1.28 -0.68 -11.68
C MET A 64 0.49 0.62 -11.78
N LEU A 65 0.71 1.39 -12.85
CA LEU A 65 -0.06 2.62 -13.12
C LEU A 65 -1.55 2.31 -13.25
N GLU A 66 -1.94 1.28 -14.01
CA GLU A 66 -3.33 0.84 -14.16
C GLU A 66 -3.96 0.39 -12.84
N TRP A 67 -3.20 -0.33 -12.00
CA TRP A 67 -3.67 -0.75 -10.69
C TRP A 67 -3.90 0.46 -9.77
N LEU A 68 -2.95 1.41 -9.74
CA LEU A 68 -3.07 2.65 -8.98
C LEU A 68 -4.28 3.47 -9.44
N ASP A 69 -4.53 3.54 -10.75
CA ASP A 69 -5.65 4.31 -11.30
C ASP A 69 -7.02 3.68 -10.96
N ARG A 70 -7.11 2.34 -10.93
CA ARG A 70 -8.34 1.66 -10.48
C ARG A 70 -8.65 1.92 -9.00
N GLY A 71 -7.62 2.02 -8.16
CA GLY A 71 -7.77 2.30 -6.73
C GLY A 71 -8.23 3.72 -6.40
N LEU A 72 -8.10 4.65 -7.34
CA LEU A 72 -8.54 6.05 -7.19
C LEU A 72 -10.05 6.24 -7.45
N LEU A 73 -10.72 5.27 -8.07
CA LEU A 73 -12.15 5.36 -8.45
C LEU A 73 -13.13 5.02 -7.32
N SER A 74 -12.65 4.75 -6.11
CA SER A 74 -13.49 4.72 -4.90
C SER A 74 -13.41 6.08 -4.18
N SER A 75 -14.10 7.09 -4.71
CA SER A 75 -14.32 8.40 -4.08
C SER A 75 -15.78 8.79 -4.19
#